data_AF-A0A971TZ24-F1
#
_entry.id   AF-A0A971TZ24-F1
#
_cell.length_a   1.000
_cell.length_b   1.000
_cell.length_c   1.000
_cell.angle_alpha   90.00
_cell.angle_beta   90.00
_cell.angle_gamma   90.00
#
_symmetry.space_group_name_H-M   'P 1'
#
loop_
_entity.id
_entity.type
_entity.pdbx_description
1 polymer ?
#
loop_
_entity_poly.entity_id
_entity_poly.type
_entity_poly.pdbx_seq_one_letter_code
_entity_poly.pdbx_strand_id
1 'polypeptide(L)'
;MRKLIVPLTTALYLSVIIYFYLAPARSGLIIGSDKFMHFSGFFAGGLWLSLIHLLKTHRVNLLVVSIFLITGPVVLEMLQKFSPGRSVDPLDILANYLGWLVPVSLYAFIKLIRSVIL
;
A
#
# COMPACT_ATOMS: atom_id res chain seq x y z
N MET A 1 -0.12 0.43 24.67
CA MET A 1 -0.14 1.45 23.59
C MET A 1 -0.07 0.85 22.18
N ARG A 2 0.91 -0.01 21.84
CA ARG A 2 0.99 -0.68 20.52
C ARG A 2 -0.32 -1.38 20.09
N LYS A 3 -1.06 -1.92 21.07
CA LYS A 3 -2.39 -2.53 20.88
C LYS A 3 -3.49 -1.63 20.33
N LEU A 4 -3.35 -0.32 20.48
CA LEU A 4 -4.28 0.68 19.94
C LEU A 4 -3.68 1.41 18.74
N ILE A 5 -2.39 1.71 18.79
CA ILE A 5 -1.71 2.46 17.72
C ILE A 5 -1.72 1.68 16.41
N VAL A 6 -1.36 0.39 16.41
CA VAL A 6 -1.27 -0.40 15.16
C VAL A 6 -2.62 -0.52 14.43
N PRO A 7 -3.73 -0.91 15.10
CA PRO A 7 -5.05 -0.88 14.46
C PRO A 7 -5.44 0.52 13.96
N LEU A 8 -5.20 1.56 14.76
CA LEU A 8 -5.57 2.93 14.41
C LEU A 8 -4.83 3.43 13.17
N THR A 9 -3.50 3.26 13.12
CA THR A 9 -2.70 3.69 11.97
C THR A 9 -2.97 2.83 10.74
N THR A 10 -3.30 1.55 10.92
CA THR A 10 -3.76 0.68 9.82
C THR A 10 -5.08 1.18 9.25
N ALA A 11 -6.07 1.46 10.10
CA ALA A 11 -7.37 1.98 9.68
C ALA A 11 -7.23 3.35 8.99
N LEU A 12 -6.36 4.22 9.50
CA LEU A 12 -6.05 5.51 8.90
C LEU A 12 -5.43 5.33 7.50
N TYR A 13 -4.41 4.49 7.38
CA TYR A 13 -3.77 4.19 6.09
C TYR A 13 -4.79 3.69 5.05
N LEU A 14 -5.59 2.68 5.42
CA LEU A 14 -6.60 2.11 4.51
C LEU A 14 -7.63 3.16 4.09
N SER A 15 -8.14 3.95 5.04
CA SER A 15 -9.10 5.02 4.76
C SER A 15 -8.53 6.05 3.79
N VAL A 16 -7.28 6.48 4.00
CA VAL A 16 -6.61 7.47 3.15
C VAL A 16 -6.43 6.93 1.74
N ILE A 17 -5.92 5.71 1.58
CA ILE A 17 -5.70 5.11 0.24
C ILE A 17 -7.04 4.94 -0.48
N ILE A 18 -8.04 4.35 0.17
CA ILE A 18 -9.37 4.15 -0.43
C ILE A 18 -9.98 5.49 -0.87
N TYR A 19 -9.88 6.51 -0.02
CA TYR A 19 -10.36 7.85 -0.35
C TYR A 19 -9.70 8.40 -1.62
N PHE A 20 -8.37 8.35 -1.73
CA PHE A 20 -7.67 8.92 -2.89
C PHE A 20 -7.97 8.19 -4.20
N TYR A 21 -8.20 6.89 -4.14
CA TYR A 21 -8.59 6.09 -5.30
C TYR A 21 -10.00 6.39 -5.79
N LEU A 22 -10.94 6.50 -4.85
CA LEU A 22 -12.35 6.65 -5.19
C LEU A 22 -12.78 8.10 -5.38
N ALA A 23 -11.96 9.06 -4.93
CA ALA A 23 -12.20 10.47 -5.16
C ALA A 23 -12.23 10.78 -6.67
N PRO A 24 -13.15 11.67 -7.11
CA PRO A 24 -13.20 12.11 -8.50
C PRO A 24 -11.86 12.63 -8.99
N ALA A 25 -11.60 12.46 -10.29
CA ALA A 25 -10.38 12.99 -10.88
C ALA A 25 -10.30 14.51 -10.70
N ARG A 26 -9.16 14.98 -10.23
CA ARG A 26 -8.87 16.41 -10.12
C ARG A 26 -8.21 16.87 -11.41
N SER A 27 -8.84 17.78 -12.14
CA SER A 27 -8.25 18.45 -13.29
C SER A 27 -7.01 19.25 -12.83
N GLY A 28 -5.83 18.89 -13.33
CA GLY A 28 -4.58 19.61 -13.04
C GLY A 28 -3.39 18.77 -12.56
N LEU A 29 -3.54 17.45 -12.41
CA LEU A 29 -2.39 16.58 -12.14
C LEU A 29 -1.51 16.47 -13.40
N ILE A 30 -0.23 16.80 -13.24
CA ILE A 30 0.82 16.72 -14.28
C ILE A 30 0.94 15.25 -14.74
N ILE A 31 1.10 15.03 -16.04
CA ILE A 31 1.34 13.71 -16.64
C ILE A 31 2.51 13.02 -15.90
N GLY A 32 2.27 11.82 -15.36
CA GLY A 32 3.26 11.05 -14.58
C GLY A 32 3.19 11.23 -13.05
N SER A 33 2.59 12.32 -12.54
CA SER A 33 2.37 12.48 -11.09
C SER A 33 1.45 11.41 -10.52
N ASP A 34 0.47 10.98 -11.32
CA ASP A 34 -0.50 9.95 -10.99
C ASP A 34 0.18 8.61 -10.65
N LYS A 35 1.02 8.08 -11.56
CA LYS A 35 1.77 6.83 -11.36
C LYS A 35 2.68 6.88 -10.12
N PHE A 36 3.28 8.03 -9.85
CA PHE A 36 4.09 8.22 -8.64
C PHE A 36 3.23 8.22 -7.36
N MET A 37 2.01 8.77 -7.39
CA MET A 37 1.06 8.70 -6.28
C MET A 37 0.61 7.26 -6.01
N HIS A 38 0.35 6.48 -7.07
CA HIS A 38 0.07 5.05 -6.99
C HIS A 38 1.22 4.27 -6.32
N PHE A 39 2.45 4.46 -6.82
CA PHE A 39 3.64 3.86 -6.24
C PHE A 39 3.84 4.26 -4.77
N SER A 40 3.81 5.56 -4.46
CA SER A 40 4.13 6.07 -3.11
C SER A 40 3.09 5.67 -2.08
N GLY A 41 1.81 5.62 -2.43
CA GLY A 41 0.73 5.15 -1.56
C GLY A 41 0.90 3.68 -1.16
N PHE A 42 1.26 2.82 -2.12
CA PHE A 42 1.53 1.41 -1.84
C PHE A 42 2.90 1.18 -1.19
N PHE A 43 3.89 2.03 -1.48
CA PHE A 43 5.18 2.03 -0.78
C PHE A 43 5.03 2.28 0.71
N ALA A 44 4.20 3.26 1.10
CA ALA A 44 3.84 3.47 2.50
C ALA A 44 3.20 2.23 3.13
N GLY A 45 2.34 1.53 2.39
CA GLY A 45 1.72 0.28 2.83
C GLY A 45 2.72 -0.86 3.02
N GLY A 46 3.66 -1.05 2.09
CA GLY A 46 4.70 -2.07 2.20
C GLY A 46 5.70 -1.78 3.34
N LEU A 47 6.05 -0.51 3.57
CA LEU A 47 6.78 -0.09 4.76
C LEU A 47 6.00 -0.42 6.03
N TRP A 48 4.71 -0.10 6.06
CA TRP A 48 3.85 -0.37 7.21
C TRP A 48 3.74 -1.87 7.52
N LEU A 49 3.55 -2.72 6.51
CA LEU A 49 3.58 -4.17 6.65
C LEU A 49 4.90 -4.65 7.28
N SER A 50 6.02 -4.15 6.76
CA SER A 50 7.36 -4.47 7.26
C SER A 50 7.55 -4.07 8.72
N LEU A 51 7.02 -2.90 9.11
CA LEU A 51 7.04 -2.43 10.50
C LEU A 51 6.17 -3.28 11.43
N ILE A 52 4.93 -3.62 11.03
CA ILE A 52 4.06 -4.50 11.82
C ILE A 52 4.77 -5.84 12.08
N HIS A 53 5.34 -6.43 11.02
CA HIS A 53 6.08 -7.68 11.11
C HIS A 53 7.30 -7.54 12.04
N LEU A 54 8.11 -6.49 11.88
CA LEU A 54 9.29 -6.22 12.72
C LEU A 54 8.93 -6.08 14.20
N LEU A 55 7.83 -5.38 14.51
CA LEU A 55 7.37 -5.19 15.88
C LEU A 55 6.81 -6.47 16.51
N LYS A 56 6.63 -7.56 15.74
CA LYS A 56 6.04 -8.84 16.15
C LYS A 56 4.66 -8.68 16.83
N THR A 57 3.87 -7.72 16.35
CA THR A 57 2.57 -7.38 16.95
C THR A 57 1.39 -7.68 16.01
N HIS A 58 0.20 -7.94 16.58
CA HIS A 58 -1.09 -8.04 15.89
C HIS A 58 -1.12 -8.83 14.56
N ARG A 59 -1.10 -10.16 14.64
CA ARG A 59 -1.23 -11.07 13.48
C ARG A 59 -2.43 -10.74 12.58
N VAL A 60 -3.54 -10.26 13.15
CA VAL A 60 -4.72 -9.83 12.40
C VAL A 60 -4.42 -8.62 11.52
N ASN A 61 -3.74 -7.59 12.03
CA ASN A 61 -3.36 -6.42 11.21
C ASN A 61 -2.35 -6.81 10.14
N LEU A 62 -1.41 -7.71 10.45
CA LEU A 62 -0.49 -8.25 9.45
C LEU A 62 -1.27 -8.90 8.30
N LEU A 63 -2.27 -9.74 8.63
CA LEU A 63 -3.12 -10.41 7.64
C LEU A 63 -3.94 -9.39 6.83
N VAL A 64 -4.60 -8.44 7.49
CA VAL A 64 -5.42 -7.40 6.84
C VAL A 64 -4.59 -6.58 5.85
N VAL A 65 -3.43 -6.07 6.28
CA VAL A 65 -2.55 -5.28 5.41
C VAL A 65 -2.01 -6.16 4.28
N SER A 66 -1.62 -7.41 4.55
CA SER A 66 -1.14 -8.32 3.50
C SER A 66 -2.20 -8.58 2.43
N ILE A 67 -3.43 -8.90 2.85
CA ILE A 67 -4.55 -9.11 1.92
C ILE A 67 -4.79 -7.84 1.11
N PHE A 68 -4.84 -6.68 1.77
CA PHE A 68 -5.05 -5.41 1.09
C PHE A 68 -3.93 -5.08 0.09
N LEU A 69 -2.66 -5.33 0.40
CA LEU A 69 -1.56 -5.07 -0.53
C LEU A 69 -1.56 -6.03 -1.73
N ILE A 70 -2.02 -7.27 -1.54
CA ILE A 70 -2.11 -8.26 -2.61
C ILE A 70 -3.30 -7.97 -3.54
N THR A 71 -4.47 -7.70 -2.98
CA THR A 71 -5.72 -7.56 -3.76
C THR A 71 -6.07 -6.11 -4.09
N GLY A 72 -5.70 -5.17 -3.24
CA GLY A 72 -5.99 -3.74 -3.36
C GLY A 72 -5.54 -3.11 -4.66
N PRO A 73 -4.33 -3.38 -5.20
CA PRO A 73 -3.89 -2.83 -6.48
C PRO A 73 -4.88 -3.07 -7.61
N VAL A 74 -5.49 -4.25 -7.67
CA VAL A 74 -6.47 -4.61 -8.70
C VAL A 74 -7.85 -4.12 -8.31
N VAL A 75 -8.29 -4.39 -7.07
CA VAL A 75 -9.65 -4.06 -6.63
C VAL A 75 -9.90 -2.56 -6.67
N LEU A 76 -8.99 -1.75 -6.11
CA LEU A 76 -9.17 -0.29 -6.08
C LEU A 76 -9.16 0.30 -7.49
N GLU A 77 -8.30 -0.23 -8.37
CA GLU A 77 -8.25 0.21 -9.76
C GLU A 77 -9.56 -0.11 -10.49
N MET A 78 -10.07 -1.33 -10.34
CA MET A 78 -11.37 -1.70 -10.93
C MET A 78 -12.54 -0.89 -10.37
N LEU A 79 -12.45 -0.43 -9.12
CA LEU A 79 -13.46 0.43 -8.51
C LEU A 79 -13.41 1.87 -9.04
N GLN A 80 -12.29 2.32 -9.61
CA GLN A 80 -12.20 3.66 -10.23
C GLN A 80 -13.20 3.87 -11.37
N LYS A 81 -13.70 2.80 -12.01
CA LYS A 81 -14.75 2.91 -13.05
C LYS A 81 -16.04 3.56 -12.54
N PHE A 82 -16.24 3.57 -11.22
CA PHE A 82 -17.38 4.21 -10.57
C PHE A 82 -17.08 5.64 -10.10
N SER A 83 -15.85 6.12 -10.27
CA SER A 83 -15.40 7.44 -9.86
C SER A 83 -15.38 8.40 -11.06
N PRO A 84 -16.10 9.53 -11.00
CA PRO A 84 -16.17 10.48 -12.11
C PRO A 84 -14.79 10.98 -12.55
N GLY A 85 -14.54 10.94 -13.86
CA GLY A 85 -13.30 11.42 -14.48
C GLY A 85 -12.09 10.51 -14.28
N ARG A 86 -12.24 9.36 -13.60
CA ARG A 86 -11.18 8.35 -13.49
C ARG A 86 -11.29 7.32 -14.62
N SER A 87 -10.17 6.68 -14.92
CA SER A 87 -10.07 5.58 -15.89
C SER A 87 -9.24 4.46 -15.29
N VAL A 88 -9.61 3.22 -15.60
CA VAL A 88 -8.82 2.04 -15.22
C VAL A 88 -7.56 2.00 -16.08
N ASP A 89 -6.39 2.00 -15.45
CA ASP A 89 -5.10 1.89 -16.14
C ASP A 89 -4.25 0.73 -15.56
N PRO A 90 -3.94 -0.30 -16.36
CA PRO A 90 -3.08 -1.39 -15.92
C PRO A 90 -1.69 -0.94 -15.42
N LEU A 91 -1.18 0.19 -15.88
CA LEU A 91 0.09 0.74 -15.40
C LEU A 91 0.00 1.27 -13.96
N ASP A 92 -1.18 1.68 -13.49
CA ASP A 92 -1.40 2.02 -12.08
C ASP A 92 -1.35 0.79 -11.19
N ILE A 93 -1.94 -0.32 -11.65
CA ILE A 93 -1.85 -1.62 -10.97
C ILE A 93 -0.38 -2.03 -10.82
N LEU A 94 0.42 -1.89 -11.88
CA LEU A 94 1.85 -2.18 -11.83
C LEU A 94 2.58 -1.25 -10.86
N ALA A 95 2.32 0.07 -10.92
CA ALA A 95 2.93 1.04 -10.01
C ALA A 95 2.64 0.72 -8.54
N ASN A 96 1.41 0.30 -8.23
CA ASN A 96 1.01 -0.14 -6.89
C ASN A 96 1.78 -1.38 -6.42
N TYR A 97 1.87 -2.42 -7.27
CA TYR A 97 2.61 -3.64 -6.93
C TYR A 97 4.09 -3.34 -6.68
N LEU A 98 4.71 -2.57 -7.57
CA LEU A 98 6.09 -2.12 -7.37
C LEU A 98 6.23 -1.30 -6.08
N GLY A 99 5.25 -0.43 -5.80
CA GLY A 99 5.19 0.40 -4.61
C GLY A 99 5.39 -0.43 -3.35
N TRP A 100 4.54 -1.41 -3.09
CA TRP A 100 4.63 -2.18 -1.84
C TRP A 100 5.69 -3.27 -1.85
N LEU A 101 6.02 -3.84 -3.02
CA LEU A 101 7.04 -4.89 -3.12
C LEU A 101 8.43 -4.37 -2.78
N VAL A 102 8.81 -3.17 -3.23
CA VAL A 102 10.14 -2.59 -2.96
C VAL A 102 10.51 -2.59 -1.47
N PRO A 103 9.75 -1.98 -0.55
CA PRO A 103 10.10 -1.96 0.86
C PRO A 103 10.00 -3.34 1.52
N VAL A 104 9.06 -4.20 1.09
CA VAL A 104 8.91 -5.56 1.64
C VAL A 104 10.09 -6.44 1.24
N SER A 105 10.51 -6.40 -0.03
CA SER A 105 11.67 -7.12 -0.54
C SER A 105 12.96 -6.64 0.14
N LEU A 106 13.13 -5.33 0.33
CA LEU A 106 14.25 -4.78 1.08
C LEU A 106 14.27 -5.28 2.53
N TYR A 107 13.12 -5.24 3.21
CA TYR A 107 12.99 -5.76 4.58
C TYR A 107 13.33 -7.26 4.65
N ALA A 108 12.79 -8.07 3.75
CA ALA A 108 13.06 -9.50 3.68
C ALA A 108 14.54 -9.79 3.41
N PHE A 109 15.16 -9.06 2.49
CA PHE A 109 16.58 -9.18 2.18
C PHE A 109 17.48 -8.86 3.38
N ILE A 110 17.22 -7.75 4.08
CA ILE A 110 17.95 -7.38 5.30
C ILE A 110 17.78 -8.45 6.38
N LYS A 111 16.56 -8.99 6.54
CA LYS A 111 16.29 -10.06 7.51
C LYS A 111 17.05 -11.34 7.16
N LEU A 112 17.10 -11.70 5.87
CA LEU A 112 17.84 -12.87 5.38
C LEU A 112 19.35 -12.72 5.66
N ILE A 113 19.95 -11.59 5.31
CA ILE A 113 21.36 -11.30 5.61
C ILE A 113 21.65 -11.49 7.10
N ARG A 114 20.81 -10.91 7.96
CA ARG A 114 20.97 -11.03 9.42
C ARG A 114 20.91 -12.47 9.91
N SER A 115 20.08 -13.33 9.29
CA SER A 115 19.99 -14.75 9.67
C SER A 115 21.13 -15.62 9.16
N VAL A 116 21.94 -15.14 8.22
CA VAL A 116 23.11 -15.86 7.69
C VAL A 116 24.38 -15.45 8.43
N ILE A 117 24.46 -14.20 8.89
CA ILE A 117 25.65 -13.64 9.56
C ILE A 117 25.65 -13.91 11.08
N LEU A 118 24.47 -13.99 11.72
CA LEU A 118 24.31 -14.25 13.16
C LEU A 118 23.83 -15.68 13.41
#